data_AF-A0A6A6JTH3-F1
#
_entry.id   AF-A0A6A6JTH3-F1
#
_cell.length_a   1.000
_cell.length_b   1.000
_cell.length_c   1.000
_cell.angle_alpha   90.00
_cell.angle_beta   90.00
_cell.angle_gamma   90.00
#
_symmetry.space_group_name_H-M   'P 1'
#
loop_
_entity.id
_entity.type
_entity.pdbx_description
1 polymer ?
#
loop_
_entity_poly.entity_id
_entity_poly.type
_entity_poly.pdbx_seq_one_letter_code
_entity_poly.pdbx_strand_id
1 'polypeptide(L)'
;MSILRPPYFFRIHEIRERSDIRPHADSRGHWIPCSDPGAHVRVQVGASGKYYFCNGQQIYEVTQLPQGCAKYKTFSMYYAGGQGFLVLRGDARKPRPDETWQPLQFDHDENDYSSFLTNAGEQQILRVQRPDQQWPMLLLPDIYHTSTRTQARHYGGIKGELPIFLALIAFSTLAEYLPNVLPLVFTGGAWQVHQYRYPRTMSRDIPTQFMLIHSGTNRRGVVVTVYTCPENLHGGSTEEDLEDYEHGLYGKYFD
;
A
#
# COMPACT_ATOMS: atom_id res chain seq x y z
N MET A 1 -12.42 -12.13 23.57
CA MET A 1 -12.50 -10.68 23.30
C MET A 1 -11.85 -10.43 21.96
N SER A 2 -12.51 -9.73 21.03
CA SER A 2 -11.86 -9.31 19.79
C SER A 2 -10.85 -8.21 20.12
N ILE A 3 -9.58 -8.39 19.77
CA ILE A 3 -8.56 -7.36 19.90
C ILE A 3 -8.96 -6.22 18.96
N LEU A 4 -9.23 -5.04 19.54
CA LEU A 4 -9.58 -3.85 18.77
C LEU A 4 -8.30 -3.28 18.15
N ARG A 5 -8.32 -3.02 16.84
CA ARG A 5 -7.20 -2.40 16.14
C ARG A 5 -7.10 -0.92 16.51
N PRO A 6 -5.89 -0.34 16.60
CA PRO A 6 -5.73 1.06 16.97
C PRO A 6 -6.38 1.97 15.91
N PRO A 7 -7.07 3.05 16.32
CA PRO A 7 -7.59 4.04 15.39
C PRO A 7 -6.45 4.88 14.79
N TYR A 8 -6.56 5.32 13.55
CA TYR A 8 -5.56 6.17 12.89
C TYR A 8 -6.16 7.00 11.76
N PHE A 9 -5.53 8.14 11.47
CA PHE A 9 -5.85 8.93 10.30
C PHE A 9 -4.85 8.67 9.19
N PHE A 10 -5.27 8.83 7.94
CA PHE A 10 -4.36 8.74 6.81
C PHE A 10 -4.83 9.59 5.63
N ARG A 11 -3.93 9.78 4.69
CA ARG A 11 -4.21 10.38 3.38
C ARG A 11 -3.45 9.63 2.31
N ILE A 12 -4.04 9.56 1.12
CA ILE A 12 -3.43 8.98 -0.08
C ILE A 12 -3.46 10.04 -1.16
N HIS A 13 -2.29 10.44 -1.66
CA HIS A 13 -2.17 11.35 -2.79
C HIS A 13 -1.66 10.61 -4.02
N GLU A 14 -2.41 10.67 -5.11
CA GLU A 14 -1.91 10.26 -6.41
C GLU A 14 -0.80 11.23 -6.83
N ILE A 15 0.29 10.68 -7.34
CA ILE A 15 1.43 11.44 -7.86
C ILE A 15 1.86 10.90 -9.22
N ARG A 16 2.49 11.76 -9.99
CA ARG A 16 3.16 11.42 -11.24
C ARG A 16 4.47 12.17 -11.33
N GLU A 17 5.42 11.62 -12.10
CA GLU A 17 6.55 12.41 -12.54
C GLU A 17 6.05 13.54 -13.44
N ARG A 18 6.70 14.70 -13.35
CA ARG A 18 6.43 15.78 -14.29
C ARG A 18 6.88 15.35 -15.70
N SER A 19 6.16 15.85 -16.70
CA SER A 19 6.40 15.49 -18.10
C SER A 19 7.68 16.07 -18.69
N ASP A 20 8.29 17.05 -18.02
CA ASP A 20 9.55 17.68 -18.42
C ASP A 20 10.79 17.03 -17.80
N ILE A 21 10.61 16.04 -16.93
CA ILE A 21 11.71 15.26 -16.37
C ILE A 21 12.14 14.19 -17.37
N ARG A 22 13.45 14.07 -17.57
CA ARG A 22 14.02 13.01 -18.42
C ARG A 22 13.75 11.66 -17.74
N PRO A 23 13.20 10.64 -18.43
CA PRO A 23 13.01 9.33 -17.84
C PRO A 23 14.34 8.73 -17.36
N HIS A 24 14.37 8.18 -16.15
CA HIS A 24 15.50 7.44 -15.62
C HIS A 24 15.30 5.94 -15.87
N ALA A 25 16.40 5.23 -16.09
CA ALA A 25 16.42 3.78 -16.17
C ALA A 25 17.66 3.21 -15.48
N ASP A 26 17.56 2.01 -14.94
CA ASP A 26 18.69 1.26 -14.39
C ASP A 26 19.63 0.75 -15.50
N SER A 27 20.69 0.04 -15.11
CA SER A 27 21.64 -0.57 -16.05
C SER A 27 21.04 -1.65 -16.95
N ARG A 28 19.82 -2.13 -16.65
CA ARG A 28 19.07 -3.13 -17.42
C ARG A 28 17.99 -2.48 -18.30
N GLY A 29 17.89 -1.15 -18.31
CA GLY A 29 16.88 -0.41 -19.07
C GLY A 29 15.50 -0.37 -18.40
N HIS A 30 15.41 -0.79 -17.15
CA HIS A 30 14.19 -0.72 -16.37
C HIS A 30 13.94 0.70 -15.87
N TRP A 31 12.73 1.22 -16.07
CA TRP A 31 12.36 2.54 -15.57
C TRP A 31 12.42 2.60 -14.03
N ILE A 32 13.05 3.66 -13.51
CA ILE A 32 13.06 4.03 -12.08
C ILE A 32 12.52 5.47 -11.98
N PRO A 33 11.66 5.80 -11.00
CA PRO A 33 11.24 7.17 -10.79
C PRO A 33 12.42 8.06 -10.41
N CYS A 34 12.39 9.32 -10.85
CA CYS A 34 13.36 10.33 -10.46
C CYS A 34 13.40 10.48 -8.93
N SER A 35 14.54 10.86 -8.36
CA SER A 35 14.67 11.17 -6.92
C SER A 35 14.95 12.66 -6.68
N ASP A 36 14.94 13.47 -7.74
CA ASP A 36 15.24 14.89 -7.64
C ASP A 36 14.07 15.64 -6.96
N PRO A 37 14.35 16.56 -6.02
CA PRO A 37 13.32 17.38 -5.40
C PRO A 37 12.49 18.14 -6.44
N GLY A 38 11.16 18.02 -6.35
CA GLY A 38 10.22 18.67 -7.27
C GLY A 38 10.03 17.94 -8.62
N ALA A 39 10.60 16.76 -8.80
CA ALA A 39 10.35 15.91 -9.98
C ALA A 39 8.92 15.32 -10.00
N HIS A 40 8.27 15.22 -8.84
CA HIS A 40 6.94 14.65 -8.69
C HIS A 40 5.89 15.72 -8.37
N VAL A 41 4.72 15.58 -8.99
CA VAL A 41 3.56 16.46 -8.75
C VAL A 41 2.35 15.64 -8.33
N ARG A 42 1.53 16.23 -7.46
CA ARG A 42 0.22 15.67 -7.08
C ARG A 42 -0.72 15.71 -8.27
N VAL A 43 -1.44 14.61 -8.48
CA VAL A 43 -2.56 14.52 -9.42
C VAL A 43 -3.86 14.69 -8.64
N GLN A 44 -4.75 15.58 -9.09
CA GLN A 44 -6.02 15.84 -8.42
C GLN A 44 -7.09 14.85 -8.87
N VAL A 45 -6.92 13.59 -8.49
CA VAL A 45 -7.85 12.51 -8.83
C VAL A 45 -8.05 11.59 -7.62
N GLY A 46 -9.22 10.95 -7.56
CA GLY A 46 -9.50 9.92 -6.57
C GLY A 46 -9.52 10.42 -5.13
N ALA A 47 -8.74 9.75 -4.28
CA ALA A 47 -8.59 10.07 -2.86
C ALA A 47 -7.68 11.28 -2.58
N SER A 48 -7.08 11.87 -3.62
CA SER A 48 -6.09 12.93 -3.47
C SER A 48 -6.67 14.18 -2.79
N GLY A 49 -6.05 14.58 -1.67
CA GLY A 49 -6.44 15.80 -0.95
C GLY A 49 -7.43 15.56 0.18
N LYS A 50 -7.92 14.31 0.32
CA LYS A 50 -8.87 13.91 1.36
C LYS A 50 -8.15 13.27 2.54
N TYR A 51 -8.74 13.41 3.73
CA TYR A 51 -8.33 12.66 4.90
C TYR A 51 -9.32 11.53 5.15
N TYR A 52 -8.80 10.41 5.62
CA TYR A 52 -9.59 9.26 6.02
C TYR A 52 -9.25 8.91 7.46
N PHE A 53 -10.25 8.39 8.17
CA PHE A 53 -10.11 7.92 9.54
C PHE A 53 -10.51 6.46 9.60
N CYS A 54 -9.61 5.62 10.08
CA CYS A 54 -9.89 4.26 10.49
C CYS A 54 -10.14 4.26 12.00
N ASN A 55 -11.34 3.93 12.45
CA ASN A 55 -11.69 3.95 13.88
C ASN A 55 -11.50 2.57 14.56
N GLY A 56 -10.71 1.68 13.95
CA GLY A 56 -10.56 0.29 14.37
C GLY A 56 -11.73 -0.64 13.98
N GLN A 57 -12.84 -0.09 13.45
CA GLN A 57 -14.00 -0.87 12.97
C GLN A 57 -14.30 -0.66 11.49
N GLN A 58 -14.14 0.57 11.00
CA GLN A 58 -14.43 0.98 9.63
C GLN A 58 -13.53 2.15 9.20
N ILE A 59 -13.49 2.40 7.90
CA ILE A 59 -12.82 3.56 7.29
C ILE A 59 -13.87 4.53 6.73
N TYR A 60 -13.71 5.83 6.97
CA TYR A 60 -14.53 6.86 6.34
C TYR A 60 -13.75 8.16 6.11
N GLU A 61 -14.23 8.97 5.17
CA GLU A 61 -13.65 10.28 4.84
C GLU A 61 -13.96 11.28 5.96
N VAL A 62 -12.98 12.14 6.30
CA VAL A 62 -13.12 13.25 7.24
C VAL A 62 -12.67 14.55 6.58
N THR A 63 -13.30 15.67 6.94
CA THR A 63 -13.03 16.97 6.31
C THR A 63 -11.64 17.50 6.61
N GLN A 64 -11.15 17.28 7.83
CA GLN A 64 -9.86 17.78 8.29
C GLN A 64 -9.25 16.85 9.34
N LEU A 65 -7.93 16.92 9.47
CA LEU A 65 -7.19 16.23 10.52
C LEU A 65 -7.46 16.91 11.88
N PRO A 66 -7.95 16.20 12.91
CA PRO A 66 -8.17 16.79 14.23
C PRO A 66 -6.90 17.30 14.89
N GLN A 67 -7.04 18.26 15.81
CA GLN A 67 -5.94 18.72 16.64
C GLN A 67 -5.43 17.57 17.52
N GLY A 68 -4.10 17.46 17.66
CA GLY A 68 -3.45 16.42 18.45
C GLY A 68 -2.99 15.19 17.65
N CYS A 69 -3.37 15.07 16.37
CA CYS A 69 -2.81 14.03 15.51
C CYS A 69 -1.31 14.31 15.27
N ALA A 70 -0.46 13.30 15.52
CA ALA A 70 0.95 13.34 15.17
C ALA A 70 1.19 12.54 13.88
N LYS A 71 2.10 13.01 13.02
CA LYS A 71 2.48 12.24 11.83
C LYS A 71 3.31 11.03 12.28
N TYR A 72 2.87 9.83 11.91
CA TYR A 72 3.60 8.60 12.14
C TYR A 72 4.59 8.37 10.99
N LYS A 73 4.20 7.67 9.92
CA LYS A 73 5.05 7.38 8.77
C LYS A 73 4.53 7.98 7.47
N THR A 74 5.43 8.14 6.50
CA THR A 74 5.09 8.53 5.12
C THR A 74 5.89 7.69 4.16
N PHE A 75 5.24 7.13 3.15
CA PHE A 75 5.88 6.40 2.07
C PHE A 75 5.34 6.86 0.73
N SER A 76 6.20 6.79 -0.28
CA SER A 76 5.83 6.99 -1.68
C SER A 76 6.05 5.69 -2.42
N MET A 77 5.15 5.35 -3.33
CA MET A 77 5.23 4.11 -4.10
C MET A 77 4.86 4.36 -5.55
N TYR A 78 5.57 3.70 -6.46
CA TYR A 78 5.21 3.59 -7.87
C TYR A 78 5.00 2.14 -8.26
N TYR A 79 4.04 1.86 -9.13
CA TYR A 79 3.95 0.57 -9.81
C TYR A 79 4.66 0.65 -11.16
N ALA A 80 5.66 -0.20 -11.37
CA ALA A 80 6.38 -0.38 -12.63
C ALA A 80 5.99 -1.74 -13.24
N GLY A 81 5.26 -1.72 -14.36
CA GLY A 81 4.79 -2.93 -15.03
C GLY A 81 5.95 -3.88 -15.36
N GLY A 82 5.83 -5.14 -14.94
CA GLY A 82 6.85 -6.18 -15.12
C GLY A 82 7.99 -6.16 -14.09
N GLN A 83 8.11 -5.11 -13.27
CA GLN A 83 9.13 -5.00 -12.21
C GLN A 83 8.53 -5.00 -10.80
N GLY A 84 7.25 -4.65 -10.67
CA GLY A 84 6.56 -4.59 -9.39
C GLY A 84 6.48 -3.17 -8.83
N PHE A 85 6.56 -3.04 -7.51
CA PHE A 85 6.51 -1.78 -6.82
C PHE A 85 7.90 -1.27 -6.46
N LEU A 86 8.07 0.02 -6.64
CA LEU A 86 9.20 0.80 -6.15
C LEU A 86 8.71 1.66 -5.00
N VAL A 87 9.43 1.63 -3.89
CA VAL A 87 9.07 2.21 -2.60
C VAL A 87 10.16 3.19 -2.19
N LEU A 88 9.76 4.38 -1.75
CA LEU A 88 10.63 5.40 -1.19
C LEU A 88 10.08 5.78 0.20
N ARG A 89 10.96 5.78 1.21
CA ARG A 89 10.58 6.22 2.56
C ARG A 89 10.51 7.75 2.55
N GLY A 90 9.34 8.28 2.84
CA GLY A 90 9.05 9.71 2.76
C GLY A 90 8.13 10.11 1.60
N ASP A 91 8.07 11.42 1.35
CA ASP A 91 7.23 12.05 0.34
C ASP A 91 8.08 12.35 -0.91
N ALA A 92 7.87 11.63 -2.01
CA ALA A 92 8.64 11.76 -3.25
C ALA A 92 8.53 13.15 -3.89
N ARG A 93 7.58 14.00 -3.48
CA ARG A 93 7.53 15.41 -3.91
C ARG A 93 8.63 16.25 -3.26
N LYS A 94 9.13 15.80 -2.11
CA LYS A 94 10.19 16.41 -1.30
C LYS A 94 11.07 15.30 -0.69
N PRO A 95 11.75 14.49 -1.53
CA PRO A 95 12.55 13.37 -1.06
C PRO A 95 13.73 13.90 -0.24
N ARG A 96 14.17 13.12 0.74
CA ARG A 96 15.41 13.42 1.45
C ARG A 96 16.61 13.01 0.59
N PRO A 97 17.78 13.66 0.72
CA PRO A 97 18.94 13.36 -0.12
C PRO A 97 19.47 11.92 0.00
N ASP A 98 19.22 11.27 1.13
CA ASP A 98 19.66 9.91 1.47
C ASP A 98 18.64 8.83 1.10
N GLU A 99 17.44 9.21 0.67
CA GLU A 99 16.37 8.27 0.34
C GLU A 99 16.44 7.89 -1.14
N THR A 100 16.31 6.59 -1.41
CA THR A 100 16.35 6.03 -2.76
C THR A 100 15.14 5.13 -2.99
N TRP A 101 14.72 5.01 -4.25
CA TRP A 101 13.70 4.04 -4.63
C TRP A 101 14.24 2.63 -4.49
N GLN A 102 13.59 1.82 -3.64
CA GLN A 102 13.91 0.42 -3.41
C GLN A 102 12.74 -0.46 -3.87
N PRO A 103 12.98 -1.69 -4.34
CA PRO A 103 11.88 -2.61 -4.62
C PRO A 103 11.08 -2.91 -3.34
N LEU A 104 9.78 -3.20 -3.49
CA LEU A 104 9.02 -3.79 -2.39
C LEU A 104 9.62 -5.15 -2.03
N GLN A 105 9.85 -5.37 -0.74
CA GLN A 105 10.44 -6.59 -0.18
C GLN A 105 9.63 -7.07 1.03
N PHE A 106 10.02 -8.23 1.53
CA PHE A 106 9.41 -8.86 2.68
C PHE A 106 10.47 -9.37 3.65
N ASP A 107 10.15 -9.32 4.93
CA ASP A 107 10.78 -10.18 5.93
C ASP A 107 9.82 -11.32 6.28
N HIS A 108 10.35 -12.52 6.47
CA HIS A 108 9.55 -13.70 6.76
C HIS A 108 9.52 -13.92 8.27
N ASP A 109 8.32 -13.98 8.84
CA ASP A 109 8.15 -14.30 10.26
C ASP A 109 8.25 -15.82 10.46
N GLU A 110 9.19 -16.27 11.30
CA GLU A 110 9.43 -17.70 11.53
C GLU A 110 8.40 -18.35 12.46
N ASN A 111 7.61 -17.57 13.21
CA ASN A 111 6.62 -18.10 14.14
C ASN A 111 5.30 -18.45 13.43
N ASP A 112 4.80 -17.52 12.62
CA ASP A 112 3.49 -17.63 11.97
C ASP A 112 3.55 -17.69 10.43
N TYR A 113 4.75 -17.70 9.87
CA TYR A 113 5.01 -17.79 8.42
C TYR A 113 4.34 -16.66 7.63
N SER A 114 4.00 -15.54 8.28
CA SER A 114 3.52 -14.34 7.61
C SER A 114 4.67 -13.60 6.92
N SER A 115 4.32 -12.68 6.03
CA SER A 115 5.28 -11.80 5.36
C SER A 115 5.10 -10.37 5.86
N PHE A 116 6.17 -9.76 6.35
CA PHE A 116 6.22 -8.37 6.78
C PHE A 116 6.58 -7.48 5.58
N LEU A 117 5.67 -6.60 5.16
CA LEU A 117 5.86 -5.63 4.08
C LEU A 117 6.86 -4.54 4.47
N THR A 118 7.92 -4.37 3.69
CA THR A 118 8.95 -3.35 3.92
C THR A 118 9.68 -2.99 2.63
N ASN A 119 10.44 -1.88 2.63
CA ASN A 119 11.35 -1.51 1.54
C ASN A 119 12.82 -1.88 1.83
N ALA A 120 13.07 -2.53 2.97
CA ALA A 120 14.41 -2.90 3.44
C ALA A 120 14.48 -4.38 3.85
N GLY A 121 13.60 -5.21 3.30
CA GLY A 121 13.50 -6.62 3.65
C GLY A 121 14.46 -7.50 2.85
N GLU A 122 14.59 -8.75 3.25
CA GLU A 122 15.53 -9.68 2.60
C GLU A 122 14.92 -10.46 1.44
N GLN A 123 13.59 -10.57 1.40
CA GLN A 123 12.89 -11.50 0.53
C GLN A 123 12.08 -10.76 -0.55
N GLN A 124 12.08 -11.30 -1.77
CA GLN A 124 11.33 -10.70 -2.88
C GLN A 124 9.92 -11.28 -3.06
N ILE A 125 9.58 -12.33 -2.32
CA ILE A 125 8.30 -13.04 -2.46
C ILE A 125 7.70 -13.31 -1.09
N LEU A 126 6.40 -13.58 -1.06
CA LEU A 126 5.69 -14.04 0.13
C LEU A 126 6.31 -15.34 0.67
N ARG A 127 6.27 -15.53 1.99
CA ARG A 127 6.80 -16.73 2.66
C ARG A 127 6.08 -18.01 2.23
N VAL A 128 4.76 -18.05 2.44
CA VAL A 128 3.86 -19.13 2.04
C VAL A 128 2.52 -18.56 1.61
N GLN A 129 1.79 -19.28 0.76
CA GLN A 129 0.40 -18.94 0.43
C GLN A 129 -0.51 -20.16 0.57
N ARG A 130 -1.78 -19.91 0.88
CA ARG A 130 -2.83 -20.93 0.89
C ARG A 130 -3.70 -20.83 -0.36
N PRO A 131 -4.28 -21.94 -0.83
CA PRO A 131 -5.16 -21.92 -2.01
C PRO A 131 -6.42 -21.06 -1.86
N ASP A 132 -6.90 -20.83 -0.64
CA ASP A 132 -8.10 -20.05 -0.32
C ASP A 132 -7.84 -18.54 -0.17
N GLN A 133 -6.57 -18.11 -0.12
CA GLN A 133 -6.21 -16.71 0.00
C GLN A 133 -6.38 -15.97 -1.33
N GLN A 134 -7.35 -15.07 -1.39
CA GLN A 134 -7.58 -14.23 -2.57
C GLN A 134 -6.83 -12.89 -2.52
N TRP A 135 -6.45 -12.44 -1.32
CA TRP A 135 -5.77 -11.17 -1.12
C TRP A 135 -4.42 -11.04 -1.87
N PRO A 136 -3.60 -12.09 -2.10
CA PRO A 136 -2.33 -11.92 -2.80
C PRO A 136 -2.54 -11.43 -4.22
N MET A 137 -3.52 -12.01 -4.94
CA MET A 137 -3.88 -11.56 -6.29
C MET A 137 -4.53 -10.18 -6.30
N LEU A 138 -5.16 -9.78 -5.20
CA LEU A 138 -5.73 -8.45 -5.06
C LEU A 138 -4.62 -7.40 -4.94
N LEU A 139 -3.64 -7.63 -4.06
CA LEU A 139 -2.65 -6.63 -3.65
C LEU A 139 -1.37 -6.64 -4.47
N LEU A 140 -0.94 -7.82 -4.92
CA LEU A 140 0.41 -8.04 -5.42
C LEU A 140 0.40 -8.64 -6.84
N PRO A 141 1.22 -8.11 -7.76
CA PRO A 141 1.63 -8.82 -8.96
C PRO A 141 2.17 -10.23 -8.66
N ASP A 142 2.07 -11.11 -9.64
CA ASP A 142 2.49 -12.52 -9.57
C ASP A 142 3.98 -12.72 -9.26
N ILE A 143 4.84 -11.77 -9.64
CA ILE A 143 6.28 -11.79 -9.30
C ILE A 143 6.57 -11.80 -7.79
N TYR A 144 5.61 -11.40 -6.95
CA TYR A 144 5.72 -11.43 -5.48
C TYR A 144 5.14 -12.71 -4.88
N HIS A 145 4.54 -13.59 -5.69
CA HIS A 145 3.89 -14.80 -5.22
C HIS A 145 4.94 -15.90 -5.07
N THR A 146 4.73 -16.78 -4.10
CA THR A 146 5.61 -17.92 -3.89
C THR A 146 5.05 -19.16 -4.57
N SER A 147 5.91 -20.15 -4.82
CA SER A 147 5.47 -21.51 -5.18
C SER A 147 5.19 -22.37 -3.94
N THR A 148 5.66 -21.94 -2.76
CA THR A 148 5.45 -22.65 -1.51
C THR A 148 3.99 -22.53 -1.07
N ARG A 149 3.33 -23.68 -0.87
CA ARG A 149 1.93 -23.78 -0.50
C ARG A 149 1.79 -24.43 0.87
N THR A 150 0.80 -23.99 1.64
CA THR A 150 0.43 -24.61 2.92
C THR A 150 -1.08 -24.80 3.03
N GLN A 151 -1.49 -25.81 3.78
CA GLN A 151 -2.89 -26.04 4.17
C GLN A 151 -3.17 -25.56 5.60
N ALA A 152 -2.12 -25.22 6.37
CA ALA A 152 -2.25 -24.78 7.75
C ALA A 152 -2.87 -23.38 7.80
N ARG A 153 -4.09 -23.28 8.36
CA ARG A 153 -4.88 -22.03 8.38
C ARG A 153 -4.24 -20.88 9.15
N HIS A 154 -3.30 -21.16 10.05
CA HIS A 154 -2.59 -20.16 10.85
C HIS A 154 -1.30 -19.64 10.17
N TYR A 155 -0.86 -20.27 9.08
CA TYR A 155 0.33 -19.89 8.34
C TYR A 155 0.03 -18.99 7.15
N GLY A 156 0.99 -18.12 6.85
CA GLY A 156 0.87 -17.13 5.77
C GLY A 156 0.24 -15.83 6.28
N GLY A 157 -0.29 -15.05 5.35
CA GLY A 157 -0.84 -13.73 5.64
C GLY A 157 0.20 -12.62 5.53
N ILE A 158 -0.22 -11.40 5.82
CA ILE A 158 0.56 -10.20 5.57
C ILE A 158 0.41 -9.17 6.70
N LYS A 159 1.54 -8.63 7.12
CA LYS A 159 1.69 -7.52 8.08
C LYS A 159 2.78 -6.57 7.58
N GLY A 160 3.25 -5.62 8.37
CA GLY A 160 4.34 -4.71 8.00
C GLY A 160 3.93 -3.26 7.90
N GLU A 161 4.75 -2.45 7.23
CA GLU A 161 4.60 -0.99 7.16
C GLU A 161 3.20 -0.57 6.66
N LEU A 162 2.41 0.05 7.54
CA LEU A 162 1.01 0.42 7.30
C LEU A 162 0.85 1.38 6.10
N PRO A 163 1.72 2.39 5.89
CA PRO A 163 1.63 3.23 4.69
C PRO A 163 1.85 2.45 3.38
N ILE A 164 2.73 1.43 3.38
CA ILE A 164 2.96 0.55 2.23
C ILE A 164 1.72 -0.30 1.97
N PHE A 165 1.16 -0.90 3.02
CA PHE A 165 -0.07 -1.68 2.92
C PHE A 165 -1.23 -0.85 2.34
N LEU A 166 -1.45 0.36 2.86
CA LEU A 166 -2.48 1.28 2.36
C LEU A 166 -2.23 1.70 0.90
N ALA A 167 -0.97 1.84 0.48
CA ALA A 167 -0.63 2.07 -0.92
C ALA A 167 -0.99 0.86 -1.80
N LEU A 168 -0.76 -0.38 -1.35
CA LEU A 168 -1.15 -1.59 -2.08
C LEU A 168 -2.67 -1.68 -2.29
N ILE A 169 -3.45 -1.25 -1.29
CA ILE A 169 -4.92 -1.06 -1.40
C ILE A 169 -5.24 0.03 -2.42
N ALA A 170 -4.50 1.15 -2.44
CA ALA A 170 -4.70 2.17 -3.47
C ALA A 170 -4.48 1.60 -4.88
N PHE A 171 -3.46 0.74 -5.05
CA PHE A 171 -3.13 0.10 -6.32
C PHE A 171 -4.05 -1.08 -6.69
N SER A 172 -4.89 -1.61 -5.80
CA SER A 172 -5.82 -2.71 -6.14
C SER A 172 -7.06 -2.26 -6.91
N THR A 173 -7.23 -0.95 -7.08
CA THR A 173 -8.31 -0.33 -7.83
C THR A 173 -7.80 0.88 -8.63
N LEU A 174 -8.65 1.45 -9.49
CA LEU A 174 -8.33 2.70 -10.20
C LEU A 174 -8.42 3.89 -9.24
N ALA A 175 -7.61 4.93 -9.50
CA ALA A 175 -7.55 6.10 -8.63
C ALA A 175 -8.94 6.72 -8.40
N GLU A 176 -9.77 6.81 -9.45
CA GLU A 176 -11.11 7.36 -9.45
C GLU A 176 -12.08 6.59 -8.54
N TYR A 177 -11.88 5.28 -8.39
CA TYR A 177 -12.73 4.44 -7.54
C TYR A 177 -12.24 4.35 -6.11
N LEU A 178 -11.00 4.76 -5.82
CA LEU A 178 -10.41 4.64 -4.50
C LEU A 178 -11.27 5.25 -3.36
N PRO A 179 -11.91 6.43 -3.51
CA PRO A 179 -12.80 6.96 -2.47
C PRO A 179 -13.97 6.05 -2.12
N ASN A 180 -14.51 5.31 -3.10
CA ASN A 180 -15.61 4.37 -2.90
C ASN A 180 -15.13 3.03 -2.35
N VAL A 181 -13.87 2.65 -2.63
CA VAL A 181 -13.29 1.38 -2.20
C VAL A 181 -12.83 1.44 -0.74
N LEU A 182 -12.26 2.56 -0.29
CA LEU A 182 -11.68 2.68 1.07
C LEU A 182 -12.65 2.30 2.20
N PRO A 183 -13.93 2.73 2.20
CA PRO A 183 -14.88 2.31 3.24
C PRO A 183 -15.26 0.83 3.19
N LEU A 184 -15.10 0.17 2.04
CA LEU A 184 -15.52 -1.22 1.83
C LEU A 184 -14.43 -2.24 2.17
N VAL A 185 -13.16 -1.82 2.12
CA VAL A 185 -12.01 -2.71 2.35
C VAL A 185 -11.72 -2.92 3.83
N PHE A 186 -12.39 -2.22 4.74
CA PHE A 186 -12.20 -2.41 6.17
C PHE A 186 -13.54 -2.26 6.90
N THR A 187 -14.11 -3.39 7.32
CA THR A 187 -15.45 -3.46 7.92
C THR A 187 -15.43 -4.46 9.07
N GLY A 188 -16.04 -4.10 10.19
CA GLY A 188 -16.07 -4.95 11.38
C GLY A 188 -14.69 -5.21 11.97
N GLY A 189 -13.76 -4.27 11.80
CA GLY A 189 -12.38 -4.38 12.29
C GLY A 189 -11.49 -5.36 11.52
N ALA A 190 -11.89 -5.78 10.32
CA ALA A 190 -11.11 -6.69 9.48
C ALA A 190 -11.00 -6.16 8.05
N TRP A 191 -9.82 -6.38 7.43
CA TRP A 191 -9.63 -6.06 6.02
C TRP A 191 -10.39 -7.06 5.15
N GLN A 192 -11.04 -6.53 4.11
CA GLN A 192 -11.90 -7.27 3.20
C GLN A 192 -11.33 -7.22 1.78
N VAL A 193 -11.50 -8.34 1.08
CA VAL A 193 -11.22 -8.40 -0.36
C VAL A 193 -12.37 -7.73 -1.10
N HIS A 194 -12.07 -6.69 -1.90
CA HIS A 194 -13.09 -5.98 -2.67
C HIS A 194 -13.24 -6.53 -4.10
N GLN A 195 -14.41 -6.26 -4.70
CA GLN A 195 -14.76 -6.70 -6.07
C GLN A 195 -14.37 -5.69 -7.15
N TYR A 196 -14.06 -4.44 -6.80
CA TYR A 196 -13.57 -3.39 -7.71
C TYR A 196 -12.12 -3.64 -8.19
N ARG A 197 -11.82 -4.90 -8.51
CA ARG A 197 -10.50 -5.34 -8.95
C ARG A 197 -10.25 -4.78 -10.34
N TYR A 198 -9.13 -4.08 -10.45
CA TYR A 198 -8.57 -3.78 -11.75
C TYR A 198 -7.54 -4.88 -12.09
N PRO A 199 -7.70 -5.62 -13.20
CA PRO A 199 -6.72 -6.62 -13.58
C PRO A 199 -5.38 -5.93 -13.85
N ARG A 200 -4.39 -6.17 -12.96
CA ARG A 200 -3.01 -5.67 -13.11
C ARG A 200 -2.25 -6.46 -14.18
N THR A 201 -2.67 -7.70 -14.40
CA THR A 201 -2.17 -8.58 -15.46
C THR A 201 -2.97 -8.32 -16.73
N MET A 202 -2.26 -7.92 -17.79
CA MET A 202 -2.77 -8.04 -19.14
C MET A 202 -3.06 -9.52 -19.38
N SER A 203 -4.33 -9.91 -19.37
CA SER A 203 -4.68 -11.19 -19.98
C SER A 203 -4.30 -11.10 -21.46
N ARG A 204 -3.53 -12.08 -21.94
CA ARG A 204 -3.06 -12.17 -23.33
C ARG A 204 -4.21 -12.21 -24.34
N ASP A 205 -5.44 -12.44 -23.87
CA ASP A 205 -6.62 -12.61 -24.70
C ASP A 205 -7.49 -11.34 -24.80
N ILE A 206 -7.10 -10.21 -24.20
CA ILE A 206 -7.87 -8.97 -24.33
C ILE A 206 -7.46 -8.21 -25.61
N PRO A 207 -8.41 -7.93 -26.53
CA PRO A 207 -8.12 -7.21 -27.77
C PRO A 207 -7.44 -5.86 -27.54
N THR A 208 -6.45 -5.57 -28.38
CA THR A 208 -5.56 -4.39 -28.34
C THR A 208 -6.28 -3.05 -28.27
N GLN A 209 -7.54 -2.98 -28.69
CA GLN A 209 -8.33 -1.74 -28.67
C GLN A 209 -8.76 -1.33 -27.25
N PHE A 210 -8.88 -2.28 -26.30
CA PHE A 210 -9.06 -1.96 -24.88
C PHE A 210 -7.72 -1.71 -24.16
N MET A 211 -6.59 -2.03 -24.79
CA MET A 211 -5.25 -1.97 -24.20
C MET A 211 -4.77 -0.53 -23.90
N LEU A 212 -5.30 0.48 -24.60
CA LEU A 212 -5.01 1.89 -24.32
C LEU A 212 -5.51 2.33 -22.94
N ILE A 213 -6.61 1.72 -22.44
CA ILE A 213 -7.18 2.00 -21.11
C ILE A 213 -6.40 1.28 -20.00
N HIS A 214 -5.69 0.19 -20.32
CA HIS A 214 -4.88 -0.61 -19.38
C HIS A 214 -3.53 0.04 -19.02
N SER A 215 -3.16 1.13 -19.70
CA SER A 215 -1.95 1.91 -19.40
C SER A 215 -2.01 2.66 -18.06
N GLY A 216 -3.20 2.84 -17.47
CA GLY A 216 -3.41 3.71 -16.32
C GLY A 216 -2.74 3.28 -15.02
N THR A 217 -2.25 2.03 -14.91
CA THR A 217 -1.54 1.57 -13.71
C THR A 217 -0.02 1.64 -13.84
N ASN A 218 0.54 1.49 -15.05
CA ASN A 218 1.98 1.53 -15.23
C ASN A 218 2.49 2.95 -14.95
N ARG A 219 3.51 3.06 -14.09
CA ARG A 219 4.04 4.33 -13.56
C ARG A 219 3.00 5.16 -12.80
N ARG A 220 1.90 4.56 -12.34
CA ARG A 220 1.04 5.20 -11.34
C ARG A 220 1.82 5.27 -10.03
N GLY A 221 1.77 6.43 -9.37
CA GLY A 221 2.41 6.64 -8.08
C GLY A 221 1.45 7.15 -7.04
N VAL A 222 1.71 6.82 -5.77
CA VAL A 222 0.98 7.32 -4.62
C VAL A 222 1.93 7.76 -3.52
N VAL A 223 1.51 8.74 -2.71
CA VAL A 223 2.13 9.10 -1.42
C VAL A 223 1.11 8.83 -0.33
N VAL A 224 1.46 8.01 0.63
CA VAL A 224 0.62 7.69 1.79
C VAL A 224 1.24 8.31 3.03
N THR A 225 0.46 9.06 3.79
CA THR A 225 0.85 9.55 5.12
C THR A 225 -0.13 9.02 6.15
N VAL A 226 0.39 8.44 7.23
CA VAL A 226 -0.38 7.96 8.38
C VAL A 226 -0.12 8.87 9.57
N TYR A 227 -1.15 9.06 10.39
CA TYR A 227 -1.13 9.87 11.60
C TYR A 227 -1.77 9.10 12.76
N THR A 228 -1.27 9.36 13.95
CA THR A 228 -1.86 8.89 15.20
C THR A 228 -3.25 9.49 15.42
N CYS A 229 -4.05 8.86 16.29
CA CYS A 229 -5.36 9.35 16.70
C CYS A 229 -5.25 9.99 18.09
N PRO A 230 -5.78 11.20 18.33
CA PRO A 230 -5.72 11.82 19.64
C PRO A 230 -6.54 11.04 20.67
N GLU A 231 -6.09 11.00 21.93
CA GLU A 231 -6.70 10.23 23.02
C GLU A 231 -8.20 10.51 23.22
N ASN A 232 -8.63 11.73 22.96
CA ASN A 232 -10.03 12.14 23.10
C ASN A 232 -10.97 11.58 22.00
N LEU A 233 -10.44 10.83 21.03
CA LEU A 233 -11.19 10.26 19.93
C LEU A 233 -10.97 8.75 19.83
N HIS A 234 -12.02 7.97 20.07
CA HIS A 234 -12.00 6.49 19.96
C HIS A 234 -10.88 5.80 20.79
N GLY A 235 -10.46 6.40 21.91
CA GLY A 235 -9.38 5.89 22.75
C GLY A 235 -7.97 6.30 22.30
N GLY A 236 -7.84 6.94 21.13
CA GLY A 236 -6.58 7.38 20.57
C GLY A 236 -5.67 6.24 20.11
N SER A 237 -4.51 6.64 19.61
CA SER A 237 -3.37 5.76 19.35
C SER A 237 -2.10 6.58 19.48
N THR A 238 -1.04 5.92 19.91
CA THR A 238 0.32 6.44 19.96
C THR A 238 1.11 5.95 18.74
N GLU A 239 2.37 6.37 18.61
CA GLU A 239 3.30 5.80 17.63
C GLU A 239 3.55 4.31 17.90
N GLU A 240 3.72 3.95 19.18
CA GLU A 240 3.92 2.56 19.63
C GLU A 240 2.74 1.66 19.27
N ASP A 241 1.49 2.11 19.48
CA ASP A 241 0.30 1.34 19.10
C ASP A 241 0.28 1.01 17.59
N LEU A 242 0.73 1.96 16.75
CA LEU A 242 0.78 1.76 15.31
C LEU A 242 1.93 0.86 14.89
N GLU A 243 3.09 0.96 15.55
CA GLU A 243 4.22 0.05 15.35
C GLU A 243 3.84 -1.39 15.73
N ASP A 244 3.22 -1.58 16.89
CA ASP A 244 2.70 -2.87 17.36
C ASP A 244 1.67 -3.46 16.37
N TYR A 245 0.85 -2.61 15.75
CA TYR A 245 -0.07 -3.04 14.69
C TYR A 245 0.67 -3.49 13.42
N GLU A 246 1.71 -2.80 13.00
CA GLU A 246 2.56 -3.20 11.87
C GLU A 246 3.28 -4.54 12.16
N HIS A 247 3.68 -4.79 13.41
CA HIS A 247 4.27 -6.06 13.86
C HIS A 247 3.27 -7.20 14.07
N GLY A 248 1.97 -6.91 13.94
CA GLY A 248 0.89 -7.89 14.00
C GLY A 248 0.42 -8.24 15.40
N LEU A 249 0.74 -7.44 16.43
CA LEU A 249 0.22 -7.64 17.79
C LEU A 249 -1.31 -7.50 17.85
N TYR A 250 -1.89 -6.73 16.92
CA TYR A 250 -3.34 -6.60 16.73
C TYR A 250 -3.88 -7.51 15.60
N GLY A 251 -3.11 -8.52 15.22
CA GLY A 251 -3.38 -9.43 14.12
C GLY A 251 -2.84 -8.96 12.77
N LYS A 252 -2.82 -9.88 11.80
CA LYS A 252 -2.38 -9.61 10.42
C LYS A 252 -3.40 -8.74 9.69
N TYR A 253 -2.97 -8.09 8.63
CA TYR A 253 -3.88 -7.38 7.74
C TYR A 253 -4.79 -8.37 7.02
N PHE A 254 -4.19 -9.37 6.39
CA PHE A 254 -4.89 -10.53 5.87
C PHE A 254 -4.23 -11.80 6.38
N ASP A 255 -5.05 -12.80 6.69
CA ASP A 255 -4.60 -14.14 7.06
C ASP A 255 -4.51 -15.08 5.89
#